data_AF-A0AAZ1X784-F1
#
_entry.id   AF-A0AAZ1X784-F1
#
_cell.length_a   1.000
_cell.length_b   1.000
_cell.length_c   1.000
_cell.angle_alpha   90.00
_cell.angle_beta   90.00
_cell.angle_gamma   90.00
#
_symmetry.space_group_name_H-M   'P 1'
#
loop_
_entity.id
_entity.type
_entity.pdbx_description
1 polymer ?
#
loop_
_entity_poly.entity_id
_entity_poly.type
_entity_poly.pdbx_seq_one_letter_code
_entity_poly.pdbx_strand_id
1 'polypeptide(L)'
;LQFLSVRCEELSPVKDEESSLEGSTVTLSYRFSREAKSSDYFFWYRQYPGKPPEFLIYHLSSGKVMKQEISGLSVTVKIRDRDRAAVEAQNYWIG
;
A
#
# COMPACT_ATOMS: atom_id res chain seq x y z
N LEU A 1 27.17 -2.24 -0.93
CA LEU A 1 25.86 -2.23 -0.24
C LEU A 1 25.07 -1.05 -0.81
N GLN A 2 24.13 -1.32 -1.71
CA GLN A 2 23.31 -0.27 -2.33
C GLN A 2 22.16 0.02 -1.37
N PHE A 3 22.17 1.19 -0.73
CA PHE A 3 21.07 1.61 0.13
C PHE A 3 19.82 1.77 -0.74
N LEU A 4 18.79 0.94 -0.49
CA LEU A 4 17.46 1.17 -1.06
C LEU A 4 16.91 2.44 -0.40
N SER A 5 17.06 3.58 -1.07
CA SER A 5 16.53 4.86 -0.59
C SER A 5 15.00 4.75 -0.48
N VAL A 6 14.49 4.82 0.74
CA VAL A 6 13.05 5.00 0.98
C VAL A 6 12.70 6.43 0.58
N ARG A 7 11.82 6.61 -0.40
CA ARG A 7 11.39 7.93 -0.88
C ARG A 7 9.89 8.09 -0.66
N CYS A 8 9.51 8.64 0.49
CA CYS A 8 8.12 8.87 0.85
C CYS A 8 7.47 10.02 0.06
N GLU A 9 8.28 10.90 -0.53
CA GLU A 9 7.84 12.10 -1.27
C GLU A 9 7.07 11.77 -2.57
N GLU A 10 7.13 10.52 -3.03
CA GLU A 10 6.51 10.09 -4.28
C GLU A 10 5.09 9.50 -4.09
N LEU A 11 4.63 9.33 -2.85
CA LEU A 11 3.33 8.74 -2.52
C LEU A 11 2.38 9.80 -1.95
N SER A 12 1.17 9.89 -2.50
CA SER A 12 0.12 10.76 -1.96
C SER A 12 -1.15 9.96 -1.72
N PRO A 13 -1.77 10.03 -0.53
CA PRO A 13 -3.04 9.36 -0.29
C PRO A 13 -4.13 9.90 -1.22
N VAL A 14 -5.06 9.04 -1.63
CA VAL A 14 -6.27 9.48 -2.36
C VAL A 14 -7.27 10.13 -1.39
N LYS A 15 -7.33 9.61 -0.17
CA LYS A 15 -8.05 10.20 0.97
C LYS A 15 -7.22 10.01 2.23
N ASP A 16 -7.29 10.97 3.14
CA ASP A 16 -6.55 10.94 4.40
C ASP A 16 -7.17 9.95 5.41
N GLU A 17 -8.48 9.74 5.32
CA GLU A 17 -9.24 8.88 6.23
C GLU A 17 -10.27 8.05 5.46
N GLU A 18 -10.46 6.80 5.91
CA GLU A 18 -11.51 5.89 5.45
C GLU A 18 -12.07 5.14 6.67
N SER A 19 -13.37 4.92 6.68
CA SER A 19 -14.06 4.20 7.75
C SER A 19 -15.14 3.28 7.19
N SER A 20 -15.34 2.13 7.82
CA SER A 20 -16.44 1.21 7.51
C SER A 20 -16.98 0.56 8.77
N LEU A 21 -18.06 -0.21 8.64
CA LEU A 21 -18.52 -1.10 9.70
C LEU A 21 -17.53 -2.25 9.92
N GLU A 22 -17.55 -2.82 11.12
CA GLU A 22 -16.78 -4.04 11.44
C GLU A 22 -17.16 -5.18 10.49
N GLY A 23 -16.17 -5.98 10.07
CA GLY A 23 -16.38 -7.05 9.11
C GLY A 23 -16.67 -6.58 7.68
N SER A 24 -16.61 -5.28 7.41
CA SER A 24 -16.63 -4.72 6.06
C SER A 24 -15.20 -4.46 5.56
N THR A 25 -15.05 -4.41 4.23
CA THR A 25 -13.77 -4.10 3.60
C THR A 25 -13.52 -2.59 3.60
N VAL A 26 -12.34 -2.16 4.09
CA VAL A 26 -11.83 -0.80 3.90
C VAL A 26 -10.80 -0.81 2.77
N THR A 27 -10.90 0.15 1.85
CA THR A 27 -9.92 0.32 0.78
C THR A 27 -9.08 1.57 1.02
N LEU A 28 -7.79 1.40 1.27
CA LEU A 28 -6.82 2.50 1.30
C LEU A 28 -6.16 2.61 -0.07
N SER A 29 -6.03 3.83 -0.58
CA SER A 29 -5.48 4.08 -1.91
C SER A 29 -4.42 5.17 -1.88
N TYR A 30 -3.34 5.01 -2.62
CA TYR A 30 -2.36 6.07 -2.88
C TYR A 30 -2.14 6.26 -4.38
N ARG A 31 -1.63 7.45 -4.72
CA ARG A 31 -1.09 7.78 -6.04
C ARG A 31 0.43 7.82 -5.95
N PHE A 32 1.07 7.20 -6.91
CA PHE A 32 2.51 7.34 -7.12
C PHE A 32 2.76 8.44 -8.15
N SER A 33 3.57 9.45 -7.79
CA SER A 33 3.75 10.67 -8.57
C SER A 33 4.59 10.49 -9.84
N ARG A 34 5.32 9.38 -9.94
CA ARG A 34 6.10 8.98 -11.11
C ARG A 34 5.68 7.61 -11.63
N GLU A 35 6.21 7.25 -12.79
CA GLU A 35 6.10 5.90 -13.32
C GLU A 35 6.79 4.89 -12.38
N ALA A 36 6.08 3.79 -12.09
CA ALA A 36 6.60 2.70 -11.28
C ALA A 36 7.47 1.77 -12.13
N LYS A 37 8.71 1.55 -11.69
CA LYS A 37 9.66 0.62 -12.30
C LYS A 37 9.41 -0.78 -11.77
N SER A 38 9.84 -1.80 -12.51
CA SER A 38 9.76 -3.20 -12.07
C SER A 38 10.54 -3.47 -10.77
N SER A 39 11.55 -2.66 -10.48
CA SER A 39 12.37 -2.69 -9.26
C SER A 39 11.80 -1.87 -8.11
N ASP A 40 10.67 -1.18 -8.29
CA ASP A 40 10.03 -0.46 -7.19
C ASP A 40 9.28 -1.42 -6.27
N TYR A 41 9.52 -1.28 -4.98
CA TYR A 41 8.89 -2.05 -3.92
C TYR A 41 7.95 -1.14 -3.13
N PHE A 42 6.75 -1.63 -2.89
CA PHE A 42 5.73 -0.90 -2.17
C PHE A 42 5.37 -1.67 -0.90
N PHE A 43 5.50 -0.99 0.23
CA PHE A 43 5.33 -1.58 1.56
C PHE A 43 4.12 -0.95 2.25
N TRP A 44 3.32 -1.77 2.92
CA TRP A 44 2.20 -1.33 3.72
C TRP A 44 2.43 -1.71 5.18
N TYR A 45 2.15 -0.74 6.05
CA TYR A 45 2.31 -0.86 7.50
C TYR A 45 1.01 -0.42 8.18
N ARG A 46 0.75 -0.98 9.37
CA ARG A 46 -0.25 -0.49 10.32
C ARG A 46 0.46 0.09 11.52
N GLN A 47 -0.06 1.18 12.08
CA GLN A 47 0.46 1.74 13.32
C GLN A 47 -0.69 2.06 14.25
N TYR A 48 -0.71 1.44 15.43
CA TYR A 48 -1.59 1.84 16.51
C TYR A 48 -0.99 3.04 17.26
N PRO A 49 -1.81 3.92 17.88
CA PRO A 49 -1.33 5.04 18.66
C PRO A 49 -0.27 4.62 19.69
N GLY A 50 0.89 5.27 19.67
CA GLY A 50 2.01 4.99 20.60
C GLY A 50 2.77 3.68 20.35
N LYS A 51 2.50 2.94 19.26
CA LYS A 51 3.21 1.71 18.89
C LYS A 51 4.13 1.93 17.68
N PRO A 52 5.18 1.11 17.51
CA PRO A 52 5.97 1.13 16.28
C PRO A 52 5.13 0.65 15.07
N PRO A 53 5.53 1.00 13.83
CA PRO A 53 4.89 0.46 12.63
C PRO A 53 5.03 -1.07 12.53
N GLU A 54 3.92 -1.75 12.27
CA GLU A 54 3.83 -3.18 12.02
C GLU A 54 3.76 -3.44 10.52
N PHE A 55 4.67 -4.25 10.00
CA PHE A 55 4.69 -4.64 8.59
C PHE A 55 3.51 -5.56 8.26
N LEU A 56 2.80 -5.27 7.16
CA LEU A 56 1.65 -6.07 6.70
C LEU A 56 1.95 -6.84 5.42
N ILE A 57 2.36 -6.13 4.37
CA ILE A 57 2.54 -6.69 3.02
C ILE A 57 3.51 -5.82 2.21
N TYR A 58 4.28 -6.44 1.32
CA TYR A 58 4.95 -5.72 0.24
C TYR A 58 4.82 -6.43 -1.10
N HIS A 59 4.81 -5.63 -2.15
CA HIS A 59 4.61 -6.08 -3.52
C HIS A 59 5.47 -5.28 -4.50
N LEU A 60 5.62 -5.81 -5.71
CA LEU A 60 6.23 -5.11 -6.85
C LEU A 60 5.22 -4.18 -7.52
N SER A 61 5.70 -3.29 -8.39
CA SER A 61 4.86 -2.45 -9.26
C SER A 61 3.88 -3.23 -10.15
N SER A 62 4.17 -4.50 -10.45
CA SER A 62 3.25 -5.40 -11.17
C SER A 62 2.05 -5.87 -10.33
N GLY A 63 2.01 -5.55 -9.04
CA GLY A 63 1.04 -6.10 -8.09
C GLY A 63 1.41 -7.49 -7.58
N LYS A 64 2.55 -8.07 -8.01
CA LYS A 64 3.03 -9.35 -7.47
C LYS A 64 3.37 -9.18 -5.98
N VAL A 65 2.58 -9.84 -5.14
CA VAL A 65 2.84 -9.94 -3.70
C VAL A 65 4.10 -10.77 -3.49
N MET A 66 5.03 -10.23 -2.71
CA MET A 66 6.31 -10.86 -2.42
C MET A 66 6.36 -11.39 -0.99
N LYS A 67 5.71 -10.69 -0.05
CA LYS A 67 5.55 -11.12 1.34
C LYS A 67 4.30 -10.53 1.95
N GLN A 68 3.59 -11.32 2.75
CA GLN A 68 2.37 -10.95 3.48
C GLN A 68 2.40 -11.60 4.87
N GLU A 69 2.22 -10.81 5.93
CA GLU A 69 2.21 -11.28 7.33
C GLU A 69 0.79 -11.52 7.86
N ILE A 70 -0.22 -10.85 7.28
CA ILE A 70 -1.60 -10.94 7.74
C ILE A 70 -2.54 -11.47 6.65
N SER A 71 -3.46 -12.36 7.02
CA SER A 71 -4.55 -12.80 6.14
C SER A 71 -5.62 -11.73 6.00
N GLY A 72 -6.39 -11.74 4.92
CA GLY A 72 -7.49 -10.78 4.70
C GLY A 72 -7.07 -9.42 4.14
N LEU A 73 -5.79 -9.27 3.77
CA LEU A 73 -5.27 -8.13 3.02
C LEU A 73 -5.09 -8.51 1.55
N SER A 74 -5.59 -7.68 0.64
CA SER A 74 -5.35 -7.81 -0.80
C SER A 74 -4.78 -6.51 -1.37
N VAL A 75 -3.96 -6.61 -2.41
CA VAL A 75 -3.38 -5.45 -3.11
C VAL A 75 -3.78 -5.50 -4.57
N THR A 76 -4.24 -4.36 -5.09
CA THR A 76 -4.52 -4.14 -6.50
C THR A 76 -3.72 -2.95 -7.00
N VAL A 77 -3.01 -3.10 -8.12
CA VAL A 77 -2.33 -2.00 -8.80
C VAL A 77 -3.14 -1.60 -10.03
N LYS A 78 -3.57 -0.34 -10.09
CA LYS A 78 -4.25 0.24 -11.24
C LYS A 78 -3.29 1.19 -11.96
N ILE A 79 -2.91 0.83 -13.18
CA ILE A 79 -2.18 1.71 -14.08
C ILE A 79 -3.22 2.53 -14.83
N ARG A 80 -3.25 3.86 -14.63
CA ARG A 80 -4.06 4.73 -15.50
C ARG A 80 -3.28 4.96 -16.79
N ASP A 81 -3.91 4.70 -17.95
CA ASP A 81 -3.37 5.04 -19.26
C ASP A 81 -3.02 6.55 -19.26
N ARG A 82 -1.71 6.84 -19.32
CA ARG A 82 -0.98 8.05 -18.89
C ARG A 82 -0.64 8.15 -17.39
N ASP A 83 0.49 7.52 -17.07
CA ASP A 83 1.55 8.01 -16.17
C ASP A 83 1.29 8.14 -14.66
N ARG A 84 0.22 7.57 -14.08
CA ARG A 84 0.07 7.53 -12.60
C ARG A 84 -0.55 6.24 -12.12
N ALA A 85 0.24 5.40 -11.44
CA ALA A 85 -0.25 4.21 -10.77
C ALA A 85 -1.05 4.60 -9.52
N ALA A 86 -2.27 4.07 -9.40
CA ALA A 86 -3.02 4.05 -8.16
C ALA A 86 -2.90 2.64 -7.56
N VAL A 87 -2.40 2.52 -6.34
CA VAL A 87 -2.34 1.22 -5.66
C VAL A 87 -3.37 1.23 -4.55
N GLU A 88 -4.18 0.18 -4.55
CA GLU A 88 -5.26 -0.05 -3.61
C GLU A 88 -4.84 -1.21 -2.71
N ALA A 89 -4.86 -1.00 -1.41
CA ALA A 89 -4.79 -2.07 -0.42
C ALA A 89 -6.14 -2.19 0.27
N GLN A 90 -6.72 -3.39 0.26
CA GLN A 90 -7.98 -3.69 0.92
C GLN A 90 -7.68 -4.37 2.25
N ASN A 91 -8.02 -3.73 3.36
CA ASN A 91 -7.92 -4.33 4.69
C ASN A 91 -9.31 -4.80 5.15
N TYR A 92 -9.39 -6.04 5.63
CA TYR A 92 -10.54 -6.50 6.42
C TYR A 92 -10.32 -6.11 7.90
N TRP A 93 -11.17 -5.23 8.44
CA TRP A 93 -11.14 -4.91 9.88
C TRP A 93 -11.83 -6.03 10.66
N ILE A 94 -11.07 -6.69 11.54
CA ILE A 94 -11.57 -7.61 12.56
C ILE A 94 -11.16 -7.03 13.92
N GLY A 95 -12.13 -6.45 14.63
CA GLY A 95 -12.00 -5.95 16.02
C GLY A 95 -11.16 -4.70 16.20
#